data_AF-A0A7S0XD00-F1
#
_entry.id   AF-A0A7S0XD00-F1
#
_cell.length_a   1.000
_cell.length_b   1.000
_cell.length_c   1.000
_cell.angle_alpha   90.00
_cell.angle_beta   90.00
_cell.angle_gamma   90.00
#
_symmetry.space_group_name_H-M   'P 1'
#
loop_
_entity.id
_entity.type
_entity.pdbx_description
1 polymer ?
#
loop_
_entity_poly.entity_id
_entity_poly.type
_entity_poly.pdbx_seq_one_letter_code
_entity_poly.pdbx_strand_id
1 'polypeptide(L)'
;MRNLSNILLNIYIFLNILIISISQEINSNNTINNRILQERKNNIDRESRRDSRLAENKSRKLKKLVASAESFARPTPDFAPQSWCKPHNAKGPVIFAAAMSPGLRRADAKSFVGTARKGGYKGDIVLAVLKNTGEEFINALKEYDVIAYTVTPDCTGTGHDTLCGFPGTEKFSIN
;
A
#
# COMPACT_ATOMS: atom_id res chain seq x y z
N MET A 1 -7.46 -75.38 -55.33
CA MET A 1 -6.47 -74.65 -54.51
C MET A 1 -6.40 -73.12 -54.74
N ARG A 2 -7.06 -72.52 -55.75
CA ARG A 2 -6.97 -71.06 -56.03
C ARG A 2 -7.70 -70.14 -55.04
N ASN A 3 -8.67 -70.63 -54.26
CA ASN A 3 -9.45 -69.78 -53.33
C ASN A 3 -8.67 -69.34 -52.07
N LEU A 4 -7.73 -70.15 -51.57
CA LEU A 4 -7.02 -69.83 -50.32
C LEU A 4 -6.05 -68.64 -50.49
N SER A 5 -5.42 -68.53 -51.66
CA SER A 5 -4.47 -67.45 -51.97
C SER A 5 -5.15 -66.08 -52.04
N ASN A 6 -6.38 -66.00 -52.57
CA ASN A 6 -7.12 -64.74 -52.65
C ASN A 6 -7.63 -64.28 -51.27
N ILE A 7 -7.98 -65.22 -50.39
CA ILE A 7 -8.39 -64.91 -49.02
C ILE A 7 -7.21 -64.34 -48.23
N LEU A 8 -6.03 -64.97 -48.31
CA LEU A 8 -4.82 -64.48 -47.64
C LEU A 8 -4.38 -63.10 -48.14
N LEU A 9 -4.48 -62.84 -49.45
CA LEU A 9 -4.15 -61.54 -50.03
C LEU A 9 -5.10 -60.43 -49.54
N ASN A 10 -6.41 -60.69 -49.49
CA ASN A 10 -7.38 -59.73 -48.96
C ASN A 10 -7.17 -59.44 -47.47
N ILE A 11 -6.87 -60.47 -46.66
CA ILE A 11 -6.53 -60.29 -45.23
C ILE A 11 -5.28 -59.41 -45.08
N TYR A 12 -4.24 -59.66 -45.88
CA TYR A 12 -3.02 -58.86 -45.87
C TYR A 12 -3.27 -57.40 -46.24
N ILE A 13 -4.04 -57.14 -47.29
CA ILE A 13 -4.40 -55.77 -47.70
C ILE A 13 -5.18 -55.06 -46.58
N PHE A 14 -6.18 -55.72 -46.00
CA PHE A 14 -6.98 -55.15 -44.92
C PHE A 14 -6.14 -54.81 -43.69
N LEU A 15 -5.23 -55.71 -43.28
CA LEU A 15 -4.29 -55.46 -42.19
C LEU A 15 -3.39 -54.25 -42.45
N ASN A 16 -2.86 -54.11 -43.66
CA ASN A 16 -2.01 -52.95 -44.00
C ASN A 16 -2.79 -51.64 -43.96
N ILE A 17 -4.02 -51.62 -44.51
CA ILE A 17 -4.88 -50.43 -44.45
C ILE A 17 -5.19 -50.06 -42.98
N LEU A 18 -5.51 -51.05 -42.14
CA LEU A 18 -5.78 -50.84 -40.72
C LEU A 18 -4.56 -50.26 -39.99
N ILE A 19 -3.36 -50.81 -40.23
CA ILE A 19 -2.11 -50.31 -39.64
C ILE A 19 -1.83 -48.87 -40.07
N ILE A 20 -2.03 -48.54 -41.36
CA ILE A 20 -1.83 -47.17 -41.86
C ILE A 20 -2.83 -46.21 -41.19
N SER A 21 -4.11 -46.57 -41.09
CA SER A 21 -5.12 -45.74 -40.43
C SER A 21 -4.78 -45.48 -38.97
N ILE A 22 -4.40 -46.52 -38.21
CA ILE A 22 -3.99 -46.37 -36.80
C ILE A 22 -2.74 -45.49 -36.69
N SER A 23 -1.75 -45.67 -37.57
CA SER A 23 -0.53 -44.86 -37.59
C SER A 23 -0.81 -43.38 -37.88
N GLN A 24 -1.72 -43.10 -38.83
CA GLN A 24 -2.17 -41.74 -39.12
C GLN A 24 -2.89 -41.12 -37.92
N GLU A 25 -3.76 -41.87 -37.24
CA GLU A 25 -4.47 -41.41 -36.06
C GLU A 25 -3.51 -41.11 -34.89
N ILE A 26 -2.52 -41.99 -34.64
CA ILE A 26 -1.47 -41.76 -33.62
C ILE A 26 -0.65 -40.50 -33.95
N ASN A 27 -0.23 -40.32 -35.21
CA ASN A 27 0.54 -39.15 -35.61
C ASN A 27 -0.28 -37.85 -35.48
N SER A 28 -1.57 -37.90 -35.82
CA SER A 28 -2.50 -36.79 -35.62
C SER A 28 -2.62 -36.42 -34.14
N ASN A 29 -2.87 -37.41 -33.27
CA ASN A 29 -3.00 -37.22 -31.83
C ASN A 29 -1.70 -36.67 -31.20
N ASN A 30 -0.53 -37.16 -31.63
CA ASN A 30 0.76 -36.64 -31.17
C ASN A 30 0.97 -35.17 -31.59
N THR A 31 0.59 -34.82 -32.81
CA THR A 31 0.68 -33.44 -33.31
C THR A 31 -0.24 -32.50 -32.51
N ILE A 32 -1.46 -32.93 -32.21
CA ILE A 32 -2.42 -32.17 -31.38
C ILE A 32 -1.87 -31.99 -29.97
N ASN A 33 -1.37 -33.06 -29.33
CA ASN A 33 -0.81 -32.99 -27.98
C ASN A 33 0.39 -32.05 -27.88
N ASN A 34 1.30 -32.10 -28.86
CA ASN A 34 2.44 -31.20 -28.92
C ASN A 34 2.01 -29.74 -29.06
N ARG A 35 0.98 -29.45 -29.88
CA ARG A 35 0.42 -28.12 -30.02
C ARG A 35 -0.20 -27.62 -28.72
N ILE A 36 -0.97 -28.45 -28.02
CA ILE A 36 -1.59 -28.11 -26.73
C ILE A 36 -0.51 -27.81 -25.67
N LEU A 37 0.55 -28.62 -25.61
CA LEU A 37 1.68 -28.41 -24.69
C LEU A 37 2.40 -27.08 -24.98
N GLN A 38 2.63 -26.77 -26.25
CA GLN A 38 3.26 -25.51 -26.65
C GLN A 38 2.39 -24.29 -26.30
N GLU A 39 1.07 -24.37 -26.53
CA GLU A 39 0.13 -23.31 -26.16
C GLU A 39 0.06 -23.09 -24.64
N ARG A 40 0.05 -24.17 -23.85
CA ARG A 40 0.11 -24.09 -22.38
C ARG A 40 1.40 -23.42 -21.90
N LYS A 41 2.55 -23.82 -22.46
CA LYS A 41 3.85 -23.22 -22.11
C LYS A 41 3.88 -21.72 -22.41
N ASN A 42 3.40 -21.32 -23.59
CA ASN A 42 3.30 -19.92 -23.98
C ASN A 42 2.37 -19.12 -23.05
N ASN A 43 1.26 -19.70 -22.60
CA ASN A 43 0.35 -19.04 -21.67
C ASN A 43 0.97 -18.84 -20.28
N ILE A 44 1.66 -19.85 -19.75
CA ILE A 44 2.41 -19.77 -18.49
C ILE A 44 3.48 -18.69 -18.56
N ASP A 45 4.26 -18.64 -19.64
CA ASP A 45 5.29 -17.62 -19.84
C ASP A 45 4.69 -16.19 -19.92
N ARG A 46 3.52 -16.04 -20.55
CA ARG A 46 2.81 -14.75 -20.62
C ARG A 46 2.25 -14.31 -19.27
N GLU A 47 1.79 -15.24 -18.45
CA GLU A 47 1.29 -14.97 -17.11
C GLU A 47 2.44 -14.59 -16.17
N SER A 48 3.52 -15.37 -16.15
CA SER A 48 4.74 -15.07 -15.40
C SER A 48 5.32 -13.68 -15.73
N ARG A 49 5.34 -13.29 -17.02
CA ARG A 49 5.76 -11.95 -17.44
C ARG A 49 4.82 -10.84 -16.95
N ARG A 50 3.52 -11.09 -16.88
CA ARG A 50 2.54 -10.12 -16.35
C ARG A 50 2.74 -9.91 -14.86
N ASP A 51 2.92 -10.98 -14.10
CA ASP A 51 3.14 -10.90 -12.66
C ASP A 51 4.44 -10.20 -12.30
N SER A 52 5.52 -10.51 -13.03
CA SER A 52 6.81 -9.83 -12.88
C SER A 52 6.69 -8.32 -13.10
N ARG A 53 6.02 -7.88 -14.17
CA ARG A 53 5.77 -6.45 -14.44
C ARG A 53 4.90 -5.79 -13.37
N LEU A 54 3.89 -6.50 -12.85
CA LEU A 54 3.04 -5.99 -11.78
C LEU A 54 3.84 -5.81 -10.48
N ALA A 55 4.67 -6.78 -10.12
CA ALA A 55 5.55 -6.72 -8.96
C ALA A 55 6.57 -5.57 -9.07
N GLU A 56 7.19 -5.40 -10.24
CA GLU A 56 8.13 -4.30 -10.51
C GLU A 56 7.44 -2.94 -10.40
N ASN A 57 6.24 -2.79 -10.97
CA ASN A 57 5.46 -1.55 -10.86
C ASN A 57 5.06 -1.23 -9.41
N LYS A 58 4.63 -2.24 -8.63
CA LYS A 58 4.33 -2.09 -7.21
C LYS A 58 5.58 -1.67 -6.43
N SER A 59 6.73 -2.31 -6.67
CA SER A 59 8.01 -1.97 -6.03
C SER A 59 8.44 -0.54 -6.36
N ARG A 60 8.35 -0.12 -7.63
CA ARG A 60 8.66 1.24 -8.05
C ARG A 60 7.74 2.28 -7.42
N LYS A 61 6.44 2.00 -7.32
CA LYS A 61 5.46 2.88 -6.65
C LYS A 61 5.78 2.99 -5.16
N LEU A 62 6.09 1.88 -4.50
CA LEU A 62 6.48 1.86 -3.10
C LEU A 62 7.76 2.67 -2.87
N LYS A 63 8.81 2.48 -3.69
CA LYS A 63 10.05 3.26 -3.62
C LYS A 63 9.80 4.77 -3.76
N LYS A 64 8.91 5.18 -4.67
CA LYS A 64 8.52 6.60 -4.83
C LYS A 64 7.79 7.13 -3.59
N LEU A 65 6.89 6.35 -3.00
CA LEU A 65 6.18 6.73 -1.78
C LEU A 65 7.13 6.83 -0.59
N VAL A 66 8.06 5.90 -0.45
CA VAL A 66 9.10 5.93 0.60
C VAL A 66 10.01 7.14 0.41
N ALA A 67 10.53 7.37 -0.79
CA ALA A 67 11.39 8.54 -1.07
C ALA A 67 10.66 9.87 -0.83
N SER A 68 9.36 9.94 -1.15
CA SER A 68 8.51 11.08 -0.85
C SER A 68 8.37 11.26 0.68
N ALA A 69 8.03 10.21 1.41
CA ALA A 69 7.94 10.24 2.87
C ALA A 69 9.28 10.63 3.54
N GLU A 70 10.40 10.11 3.04
CA GLU A 70 11.75 10.45 3.50
C GLU A 70 12.11 11.91 3.21
N SER A 71 11.68 12.47 2.07
CA SER A 71 11.86 13.89 1.78
C SER A 71 11.08 14.80 2.73
N PHE A 72 9.90 14.36 3.20
CA PHE A 72 9.15 15.03 4.27
C PHE A 72 9.72 14.78 5.67
N ALA A 73 10.48 13.70 5.84
CA ALA A 73 11.10 13.32 7.12
C ALA A 73 12.39 14.08 7.42
N ARG A 74 12.84 15.01 6.55
CA ARG A 74 13.90 15.94 6.94
C ARG A 74 13.38 16.74 8.12
N PRO A 75 14.00 16.62 9.32
CA PRO A 75 13.59 17.41 10.46
C PRO A 75 13.72 18.87 10.05
N THR A 76 12.60 19.56 9.91
CA THR A 76 12.64 21.01 9.89
C THR A 76 13.23 21.41 11.24
N PRO A 77 14.34 22.18 11.27
CA PRO A 77 15.02 22.50 12.52
C PRO A 77 14.09 23.18 13.55
N ASP A 78 12.98 23.76 13.08
CA ASP A 78 11.96 24.40 13.90
C ASP A 78 10.83 23.46 14.38
N PHE A 79 10.82 22.19 13.94
CA PHE A 79 9.81 21.20 14.32
C PHE A 79 10.32 20.29 15.43
N ALA A 80 10.56 20.90 16.60
CA ALA A 80 10.88 20.20 17.83
C ALA A 80 9.65 20.17 18.76
N PRO A 81 9.51 19.13 19.61
CA PRO A 81 8.54 19.19 20.68
C PRO A 81 8.88 20.37 21.60
N GLN A 82 7.87 20.88 22.28
CA GLN A 82 8.07 21.95 23.26
C GLN A 82 9.08 21.51 24.32
N SER A 83 9.91 22.44 24.80
CA SER A 83 11.04 22.13 25.70
C SER A 83 10.65 21.47 27.02
N TRP A 84 9.40 21.61 27.44
CA TRP A 84 8.83 20.96 28.63
C TRP A 84 8.33 19.53 28.39
N CYS A 85 8.28 19.08 27.13
CA CYS A 85 7.85 17.72 26.78
C CYS A 85 8.94 16.71 27.15
N LYS A 86 8.51 15.55 27.65
CA LYS A 86 9.40 14.39 27.75
C LYS A 86 9.81 13.89 26.36
N PRO A 87 10.97 13.22 26.22
CA PRO A 87 11.33 12.52 24.99
C PRO A 87 10.27 11.47 24.62
N HIS A 88 10.00 11.35 23.32
CA HIS A 88 9.05 10.36 22.81
C HIS A 88 9.59 8.93 22.98
N ASN A 89 8.76 8.04 23.51
CA ASN A 89 9.07 6.61 23.59
C ASN A 89 8.49 5.87 22.38
N ALA A 90 9.32 5.57 21.39
CA ALA A 90 8.93 4.91 20.15
C ALA A 90 8.51 3.43 20.29
N LYS A 91 8.60 2.84 21.49
CA LYS A 91 8.35 1.39 21.70
C LYS A 91 6.91 1.03 22.08
N GLY A 92 5.97 1.97 22.07
CA GLY A 92 4.58 1.74 22.50
C GLY A 92 3.52 2.29 21.53
N PRO A 93 2.23 2.00 21.77
CA PRO A 93 1.14 2.62 21.02
C PRO A 93 1.15 4.13 21.26
N VAL A 94 0.91 4.91 20.21
CA VAL A 94 0.96 6.39 20.23
C VAL A 94 -0.34 6.94 19.68
N ILE A 95 -0.89 7.96 20.32
CA ILE A 95 -2.00 8.75 19.78
C ILE A 95 -1.42 10.01 19.15
N PHE A 96 -1.69 10.22 17.86
CA PHE A 96 -1.38 11.47 17.16
C PHE A 96 -2.67 12.24 16.92
N ALA A 97 -2.70 13.51 17.32
CA ALA A 97 -3.83 14.40 17.07
C ALA A 97 -3.39 15.85 16.83
N ALA A 98 -4.31 16.67 16.33
CA ALA A 98 -4.07 18.07 16.01
C ALA A 98 -5.15 18.98 16.63
N ALA A 99 -4.71 20.05 17.27
CA ALA A 99 -5.51 21.07 17.93
C ALA A 99 -5.50 22.35 17.07
N MET A 100 -6.31 22.35 16.01
CA MET A 100 -6.30 23.37 14.95
C MET A 100 -7.21 24.57 15.23
N SER A 101 -7.60 24.80 16.48
CA SER A 101 -8.44 25.94 16.87
C SER A 101 -7.75 26.76 17.97
N PRO A 102 -7.63 28.09 17.82
CA PRO A 102 -7.06 28.95 18.86
C PRO A 102 -8.00 29.08 20.08
N GLY A 103 -9.30 28.79 19.90
CA GLY A 103 -10.32 28.90 20.95
C GLY A 103 -10.38 27.72 21.92
N LEU A 104 -9.46 26.76 21.82
CA LEU A 104 -9.42 25.60 22.70
C LEU A 104 -9.07 26.00 24.13
N ARG A 105 -9.83 25.45 25.07
CA ARG A 105 -9.77 25.74 26.51
C ARG A 105 -9.28 24.53 27.27
N ARG A 106 -8.87 24.73 28.51
CA ARG A 106 -8.50 23.66 29.45
C ARG A 106 -9.49 22.48 29.47
N ALA A 107 -10.79 22.76 29.38
CA ALA A 107 -11.84 21.73 29.36
C ALA A 107 -11.73 20.79 28.15
N ASP A 108 -11.25 21.27 27.00
CA ASP A 108 -11.08 20.47 25.77
C ASP A 108 -9.89 19.51 25.92
N ALA A 109 -8.76 20.02 26.42
CA ALA A 109 -7.59 19.19 26.74
C ALA A 109 -7.95 18.08 27.74
N LYS A 110 -8.68 18.45 28.80
CA LYS A 110 -9.16 17.48 29.81
C LYS A 110 -10.13 16.46 29.22
N SER A 111 -11.06 16.89 28.38
CA SER A 111 -12.03 16.01 27.74
C SER A 111 -11.36 15.02 26.79
N PHE A 112 -10.36 15.46 26.03
CA PHE A 112 -9.63 14.59 25.12
C PHE A 112 -8.63 13.70 25.87
N VAL A 113 -7.59 14.31 26.45
CA VAL A 113 -6.46 13.61 27.06
C VAL A 113 -6.89 12.89 28.33
N GLY A 114 -7.68 13.57 29.17
CA GLY A 114 -8.19 12.98 30.40
C GLY A 114 -9.09 11.78 30.15
N THR A 115 -9.91 11.78 29.10
CA THR A 115 -10.73 10.60 28.75
C THR A 115 -9.86 9.44 28.29
N ALA A 116 -8.87 9.67 27.42
CA ALA A 116 -7.93 8.64 27.00
C ALA A 116 -7.20 8.01 28.21
N ARG A 117 -6.70 8.85 29.13
CA ARG A 117 -6.05 8.40 30.37
C ARG A 117 -7.00 7.64 31.29
N LYS A 118 -8.24 8.10 31.47
CA LYS A 118 -9.28 7.41 32.25
C LYS A 118 -9.64 6.05 31.66
N GLY A 119 -9.61 5.92 30.34
CA GLY A 119 -9.77 4.65 29.62
C GLY A 119 -8.59 3.69 29.76
N GLY A 120 -7.56 4.04 30.56
CA GLY A 120 -6.41 3.18 30.81
C GLY A 120 -5.25 3.38 29.83
N TYR A 121 -5.32 4.33 28.90
CA TYR A 121 -4.24 4.55 27.94
C TYR A 121 -2.96 5.07 28.63
N LYS A 122 -1.87 4.31 28.53
CA LYS A 122 -0.56 4.63 29.14
C LYS A 122 0.52 5.05 28.13
N GLY A 123 0.23 4.99 26.84
CA GLY A 123 1.16 5.39 25.78
C GLY A 123 1.39 6.90 25.68
N ASP A 124 2.18 7.30 24.69
CA ASP A 124 2.43 8.70 24.41
C ASP A 124 1.29 9.32 23.62
N ILE A 125 0.92 10.55 23.99
CA ILE A 125 -0.05 11.35 23.24
C ILE A 125 0.74 12.50 22.64
N VAL A 126 0.80 12.55 21.32
CA VAL A 126 1.50 13.56 20.55
C VAL A 126 0.47 14.50 19.93
N LEU A 127 0.59 15.79 20.21
CA LEU A 127 -0.36 16.81 19.78
C LEU A 127 0.32 17.93 19.00
N ALA A 128 -0.15 18.22 17.79
CA ALA A 128 0.18 19.46 17.12
C ALA A 128 -0.75 20.59 17.61
N VAL A 129 -0.20 21.71 18.06
CA VAL A 129 -0.95 22.86 18.60
C VAL A 129 -0.60 24.13 17.84
N LEU A 130 -1.58 25.00 17.57
CA LEU A 130 -1.30 26.29 16.95
C LEU A 130 -0.49 27.19 17.88
N LYS A 131 0.39 28.02 17.31
CA LYS A 131 1.21 28.99 18.07
C LYS A 131 0.41 29.92 18.99
N ASN A 132 -0.82 30.26 18.61
CA ASN A 132 -1.67 31.19 19.34
C ASN A 132 -2.75 30.49 20.20
N THR A 133 -2.58 29.21 20.49
CA THR A 133 -3.49 28.49 21.40
C THR A 133 -3.36 29.04 22.82
N GLY A 134 -4.50 29.20 23.52
CA GLY A 134 -4.55 29.78 24.86
C GLY A 134 -3.69 29.04 25.90
N GLU A 135 -3.09 29.79 26.82
CA GLU A 135 -2.15 29.27 27.81
C GLU A 135 -2.78 28.21 28.74
N GLU A 136 -4.06 28.38 29.10
CA GLU A 136 -4.79 27.42 29.93
C GLU A 136 -4.86 26.02 29.31
N PHE A 137 -5.01 25.95 27.98
CA PHE A 137 -5.01 24.69 27.24
C PHE A 137 -3.61 24.08 27.23
N ILE A 138 -2.57 24.88 26.94
CA ILE A 138 -1.17 24.43 26.95
C ILE A 138 -0.76 23.91 28.34
N ASN A 139 -1.15 24.61 29.41
CA ASN A 139 -0.88 24.18 30.78
C ASN A 139 -1.61 22.88 31.12
N ALA A 140 -2.83 22.68 30.62
CA ALA A 140 -3.52 21.39 30.75
C ALA A 140 -2.79 20.26 30.01
N LEU A 141 -2.25 20.51 28.81
CA LEU A 141 -1.46 19.51 28.08
C LEU A 141 -0.19 19.11 28.85
N LYS A 142 0.48 20.07 29.50
CA LYS A 142 1.63 19.81 30.39
C LYS A 142 1.25 18.87 31.53
N GLU A 143 0.15 19.17 32.22
CA GLU A 143 -0.33 18.35 33.36
C GLU A 143 -0.65 16.89 32.99
N TYR A 144 -1.00 16.64 31.72
CA TYR A 144 -1.31 15.29 31.24
C TYR A 144 -0.15 14.58 30.53
N ASP A 145 1.07 15.12 30.63
CA ASP A 145 2.29 14.59 29.99
C ASP A 145 2.14 14.38 28.48
N VAL A 146 1.50 15.33 27.80
CA VAL A 146 1.35 15.33 26.33
C VAL A 146 2.63 15.84 25.69
N ILE A 147 3.04 15.22 24.59
CA ILE A 147 4.13 15.69 23.75
C ILE A 147 3.55 16.69 22.73
N ALA A 148 3.70 17.98 23.00
CA ALA A 148 3.16 19.04 22.16
C ALA A 148 4.18 19.56 21.15
N TYR A 149 3.76 19.69 19.89
CA TYR A 149 4.49 20.35 18.82
C TYR A 149 3.75 21.64 18.46
N THR A 150 4.42 22.78 18.56
CA THR A 150 3.81 24.04 18.12
C THR A 150 3.97 24.18 16.63
N VAL A 151 2.85 24.32 15.94
CA VAL A 151 2.80 24.51 14.49
C VAL A 151 2.33 25.92 14.17
N THR A 152 2.96 26.50 13.17
CA THR A 152 2.54 27.78 12.58
C THR A 152 2.25 27.50 11.11
N PRO A 153 0.98 27.26 10.74
CA PRO A 153 0.63 27.08 9.34
C PRO A 153 0.93 28.37 8.57
N ASP A 154 1.51 28.24 7.40
CA ASP A 154 1.67 29.32 6.44
C ASP A 154 0.45 29.34 5.51
N CYS A 155 -0.47 30.26 5.81
CA CYS A 155 -1.68 30.46 5.04
C CYS A 155 -1.56 31.73 4.17
N THR A 156 -2.00 31.62 2.92
CA THR A 156 -2.09 32.73 1.97
C THR A 156 -3.49 32.83 1.38
N GLY A 157 -3.94 34.05 1.09
CA GLY A 157 -5.29 34.33 0.62
C GLY A 157 -6.23 34.80 1.73
N THR A 158 -7.49 35.10 1.36
CA THR A 158 -8.54 35.54 2.29
C THR A 158 -9.85 34.86 1.94
N GLY A 159 -10.60 34.40 2.95
CA GLY A 159 -11.93 33.80 2.75
C GLY A 159 -11.83 32.43 2.08
N HIS A 160 -12.58 32.23 0.99
CA HIS A 160 -12.69 30.94 0.32
C HIS A 160 -11.45 30.53 -0.50
N ASP A 161 -10.51 31.44 -0.74
CA ASP A 161 -9.27 31.15 -1.47
C ASP A 161 -8.07 30.95 -0.53
N THR A 162 -8.34 30.63 0.75
CA THR A 162 -7.28 30.43 1.74
C THR A 162 -6.58 29.10 1.50
N LEU A 163 -5.34 29.18 1.03
CA LEU A 163 -4.45 28.04 0.89
C LEU A 163 -3.52 28.00 2.10
N CYS A 164 -3.53 26.89 2.84
CA CYS A 164 -2.68 26.69 4.00
C CYS A 164 -1.71 25.54 3.76
N GLY A 165 -0.49 25.67 4.25
CA GLY A 165 0.49 24.60 4.28
C GLY A 165 1.35 24.71 5.53
N PHE A 166 2.13 23.67 5.82
CA PHE A 166 3.22 23.78 6.78
C PHE A 166 4.48 24.25 6.06
N PRO A 167 5.45 24.87 6.77
CA PRO A 167 6.71 25.24 6.16
C PRO A 167 7.37 24.05 5.45
N GLY A 168 7.71 24.23 4.16
CA GLY A 168 8.31 23.17 3.34
C GLY A 168 7.32 22.19 2.69
N THR A 169 6.00 22.38 2.87
CA THR A 169 4.97 21.59 2.16
C THR A 169 4.25 22.43 1.12
N GLU A 170 3.71 21.78 0.08
CA GLU A 170 2.76 22.43 -0.83
C GLU A 170 1.53 22.91 -0.04
N LYS A 171 1.05 24.12 -0.34
CA LYS A 171 -0.16 24.66 0.28
C LYS A 171 -1.38 24.01 -0.37
N PHE A 172 -2.42 23.75 0.42
CA PHE A 172 -3.66 23.14 -0.02
C PHE A 172 -4.87 23.99 0.41
N SER A 173 -5.94 23.91 -0.38
CA SER A 173 -7.24 24.48 -0.02
C SER A 173 -7.85 23.65 1.12
N ILE A 174 -8.35 24.31 2.15
CA ILE A 174 -9.10 23.67 3.24
C ILE A 174 -10.60 23.60 2.90
N ASN A 175 -11.05 24.25 1.83
CA ASN A 175 -12.42 24.16 1.30
C ASN A 175 -12.67 22.91 0.48
#